data_AF-A0A960N065-F1
#
_entry.id   AF-A0A960N065-F1
#
_cell.length_a   1.000
_cell.length_b   1.000
_cell.length_c   1.000
_cell.angle_alpha   90.00
_cell.angle_beta   90.00
_cell.angle_gamma   90.00
#
_symmetry.space_group_name_H-M   'P 1'
#
loop_
_entity.id
_entity.type
_entity.pdbx_description
1 polymer ?
#
loop_
_entity_poly.entity_id
_entity_poly.type
_entity_poly.pdbx_seq_one_letter_code
_entity_poly.pdbx_strand_id
1 'polypeptide(L)'
;MKTFQFQNRSTFRRLTWLLAFLGGAGMMDLTRAQQGAPEEPDAVVVTSNNGVLSRGNQIHQTNPGPWGDLDFFYTYLEAPDSLIDLLPVPSQQTVWRFPGIYLELVRGAFEEMGLSAELRKELEEHSIWHISDEGIRVHPSPKFVDSLPMQNRIALYRVLRRFSENPYHRNPIIIESGNVAEWFEGVGLSEHAVTAIEHLAYPLGNSLAFSDLPYLLSLMQSETEERAMLKAMTRTRTLILRLRIGENANFEALQDYWTAGFKYKDVLPIMESIQRVEGVERIDIAHLVPPLPRKLLYTFPSLSQGLTGRYPDSFWTALNFFEFWPKDEFLEKSAVERELRDHFEPIQPPFRYGDLLLLVEEQSRRAMHASVFIADDIVYTKNGSDLLRPWILMRLPDLMTRMATDERPMIEGWRRKPEANPTPTGP
;
A
#
# COMPACT_ATOMS: atom_id res chain seq x y z
N MET A 1 13.97 43.91 37.80
CA MET A 1 14.79 43.01 38.66
C MET A 1 13.84 42.02 39.32
N LYS A 2 14.20 40.72 39.32
CA LYS A 2 13.39 39.51 39.67
C LYS A 2 12.52 39.04 38.49
N THR A 3 13.02 38.25 37.54
CA THR A 3 13.51 36.85 37.59
C THR A 3 12.46 35.89 38.13
N PHE A 4 11.67 35.27 37.25
CA PHE A 4 10.88 34.07 37.54
C PHE A 4 11.53 32.90 36.80
N GLN A 5 12.10 31.98 37.57
CA GLN A 5 12.67 30.73 37.09
C GLN A 5 11.56 29.75 36.73
N PHE A 6 11.71 29.09 35.58
CA PHE A 6 10.97 27.89 35.20
C PHE A 6 11.63 26.68 35.88
N GLN A 7 10.91 26.02 36.79
CA GLN A 7 11.18 24.66 37.24
C GLN A 7 9.85 23.93 37.46
N ASN A 8 9.45 23.10 36.50
CA ASN A 8 9.36 21.64 36.64
C ASN A 8 8.51 21.08 35.47
N ARG A 9 9.19 20.48 34.49
CA ARG A 9 8.58 19.62 33.46
C ARG A 9 8.60 18.19 34.00
N SER A 10 7.52 17.74 34.63
CA SER A 10 7.36 16.33 34.99
C SER A 10 5.90 15.88 35.09
N THR A 11 5.05 16.29 34.15
CA THR A 11 3.68 15.74 34.01
C THR A 11 3.15 15.95 32.60
N PHE A 12 3.79 15.33 31.61
CA PHE A 12 3.19 15.12 30.28
C PHE A 12 3.86 13.91 29.61
N ARG A 13 3.70 12.73 30.21
CA ARG A 13 4.02 11.43 29.61
C ARG A 13 2.94 10.44 30.03
N ARG A 14 1.91 10.32 29.19
CA ARG A 14 0.97 9.18 29.04
C ARG A 14 -0.18 9.59 28.10
N LEU A 15 0.14 9.61 26.81
CA LEU A 15 -0.72 9.64 25.62
C LEU A 15 0.26 9.16 24.53
N THR A 16 0.09 8.11 23.72
CA THR A 16 -1.09 7.41 23.23
C THR A 16 -0.57 6.10 22.58
N TRP A 17 -1.20 4.96 22.82
CA TRP A 17 -1.13 3.78 21.94
C TRP A 17 -2.52 3.16 21.90
N LEU A 18 -3.33 3.53 20.92
CA LEU A 18 -4.58 2.84 20.53
C LEU A 18 -5.26 3.64 19.42
N LEU A 19 -5.18 3.13 18.19
CA LEU A 19 -6.04 3.36 17.01
C LEU A 19 -5.46 2.39 15.96
N ALA A 20 -6.13 1.40 15.39
CA ALA A 20 -7.54 1.05 15.28
C ALA A 20 -7.67 -0.47 15.48
N PHE A 21 -8.82 -0.97 15.98
CA PHE A 21 -9.50 -2.21 15.56
C PHE A 21 -10.66 -2.49 16.52
N LEU A 22 -11.89 -2.34 16.02
CA LEU A 22 -13.05 -3.09 16.50
C LEU A 22 -13.28 -4.21 15.49
N GLY A 23 -12.82 -5.42 15.83
CA GLY A 23 -13.19 -6.66 15.17
C GLY A 23 -14.18 -7.40 16.06
N GLY A 24 -15.47 -7.15 15.89
CA GLY A 24 -16.53 -7.89 16.55
C GLY A 24 -16.70 -9.25 15.87
N ALA A 25 -16.40 -10.31 16.61
CA ALA A 25 -16.77 -11.67 16.28
C ALA A 25 -18.29 -11.84 16.43
N GLY A 26 -18.95 -12.28 15.36
CA GLY A 26 -20.32 -12.80 15.39
C GLY A 26 -20.31 -14.17 14.74
N MET A 27 -20.37 -15.23 15.55
CA MET A 27 -20.78 -16.56 15.12
C MET A 27 -22.21 -16.49 14.58
N MET A 28 -22.48 -17.06 13.40
CA MET A 28 -23.77 -17.68 13.11
C MET A 28 -23.62 -18.87 12.17
N ASP A 29 -24.54 -19.81 12.40
CA ASP A 29 -24.54 -21.22 12.07
C ASP A 29 -24.39 -21.62 10.59
N LEU A 30 -23.71 -22.76 10.45
CA LEU A 30 -23.76 -23.67 9.32
C LEU A 30 -25.17 -24.28 9.22
N THR A 31 -25.82 -24.20 8.05
CA THR A 31 -26.52 -25.35 7.46
C THR A 31 -26.94 -25.11 6.00
N ARG A 32 -26.29 -25.85 5.11
CA ARG A 32 -26.85 -26.62 3.97
C ARG A 32 -27.63 -25.88 2.86
N ALA A 33 -27.07 -25.89 1.64
CA ALA A 33 -27.64 -26.64 0.51
C ALA A 33 -26.69 -26.62 -0.71
N GLN A 34 -26.28 -27.81 -1.15
CA GLN A 34 -25.72 -28.07 -2.47
C GLN A 34 -26.78 -27.80 -3.55
N GLN A 35 -26.38 -27.21 -4.69
CA GLN A 35 -26.65 -27.72 -6.05
C GLN A 35 -26.19 -26.73 -7.13
N GLY A 36 -25.50 -27.27 -8.15
CA GLY A 36 -25.35 -26.65 -9.48
C GLY A 36 -24.06 -25.86 -9.69
N ALA A 37 -23.00 -26.54 -10.13
CA ALA A 37 -21.83 -25.87 -10.72
C ALA A 37 -22.18 -25.31 -12.12
N PRO A 38 -21.92 -24.03 -12.41
CA PRO A 38 -21.75 -23.56 -13.77
C PRO A 38 -20.26 -23.47 -14.12
N GLU A 39 -19.98 -23.75 -15.38
CA GLU A 39 -18.66 -23.83 -16.03
C GLU A 39 -17.81 -22.58 -15.81
N GLU A 40 -16.50 -22.78 -15.61
CA GLU A 40 -15.47 -21.75 -15.52
C GLU A 40 -15.41 -20.92 -16.82
N PRO A 41 -15.51 -19.58 -16.77
CA PRO A 41 -15.13 -18.75 -17.91
C PRO A 41 -13.61 -18.54 -17.91
N ASP A 42 -13.02 -18.71 -19.08
CA ASP A 42 -11.60 -18.61 -19.41
C ASP A 42 -10.85 -17.52 -18.62
N ALA A 43 -9.88 -17.96 -17.82
CA ALA A 43 -8.93 -17.09 -17.16
C ALA A 43 -8.16 -16.27 -18.22
N VAL A 44 -8.29 -14.95 -18.15
CA VAL A 44 -7.43 -14.04 -18.91
C VAL A 44 -5.98 -14.28 -18.49
N VAL A 45 -5.23 -14.92 -19.37
CA VAL A 45 -3.79 -15.12 -19.24
C VAL A 45 -3.13 -13.75 -19.28
N VAL A 46 -2.82 -13.21 -18.10
CA VAL A 46 -1.87 -12.11 -17.96
C VAL A 46 -0.51 -12.67 -18.34
N THR A 47 -0.10 -12.47 -19.59
CA THR A 47 1.24 -12.86 -20.06
C THR A 47 2.28 -12.10 -19.23
N SER A 48 2.96 -12.83 -18.37
CA SER A 48 4.12 -12.38 -17.62
C SER A 48 5.27 -12.09 -18.59
N ASN A 49 5.46 -10.82 -18.95
CA ASN A 49 6.71 -10.42 -19.58
C ASN A 49 7.82 -10.46 -18.52
N ASN A 50 8.80 -11.32 -18.78
CA ASN A 50 9.97 -11.58 -17.95
C ASN A 50 10.65 -10.27 -17.51
N GLY A 51 10.92 -10.19 -16.21
CA GLY A 51 11.47 -9.03 -15.54
C GLY A 51 12.82 -8.58 -16.09
N VAL A 52 12.82 -7.39 -16.69
CA VAL A 52 13.98 -6.51 -16.68
C VAL A 52 13.64 -5.40 -15.70
N LEU A 53 14.25 -5.45 -14.51
CA LEU A 53 14.13 -4.47 -13.44
C LEU A 53 14.62 -3.12 -13.97
N SER A 54 13.70 -2.16 -14.10
CA SER A 54 13.96 -0.89 -14.76
C SER A 54 14.46 0.15 -13.76
N ARG A 55 15.69 0.63 -13.96
CA ARG A 55 16.20 1.84 -13.29
C ARG A 55 15.21 2.99 -13.51
N GLY A 56 15.04 3.87 -12.51
CA GLY A 56 14.15 5.05 -12.57
C GLY A 56 14.35 6.03 -13.75
N ASN A 57 15.41 5.86 -14.56
CA ASN A 57 15.66 6.66 -15.76
C ASN A 57 15.08 6.08 -17.07
N GLN A 58 14.42 4.91 -17.01
CA GLN A 58 13.85 4.30 -18.21
C GLN A 58 12.40 4.78 -18.43
N ILE A 59 12.11 5.20 -19.66
CA ILE A 59 10.74 5.46 -20.11
C ILE A 59 10.14 4.15 -20.60
N HIS A 60 8.99 3.80 -20.06
CA HIS A 60 8.17 2.65 -20.41
C HIS A 60 6.98 3.10 -21.26
N GLN A 61 6.49 2.22 -22.12
CA GLN A 61 5.26 2.43 -22.86
C GLN A 61 4.19 1.46 -22.36
N THR A 62 2.95 1.94 -22.26
CA THR A 62 1.81 1.07 -21.97
C THR A 62 1.41 0.27 -23.21
N ASN A 63 0.57 -0.74 -23.03
CA ASN A 63 -0.11 -1.35 -24.15
C ASN A 63 -1.07 -0.35 -24.83
N PRO A 64 -1.32 -0.50 -26.15
CA PRO A 64 -2.32 0.30 -26.85
C PRO A 64 -3.72 0.08 -26.27
N GLY A 65 -4.53 1.14 -26.22
CA GLY A 65 -5.92 1.07 -25.79
C GLY A 65 -6.68 2.37 -26.07
N PRO A 66 -7.95 2.46 -25.65
CA PRO A 66 -8.78 3.66 -25.87
C PRO A 66 -8.21 4.91 -25.16
N TRP A 67 -7.33 4.73 -24.18
CA TRP A 67 -6.59 5.80 -23.51
C TRP A 67 -5.51 6.46 -24.37
N GLY A 68 -5.16 5.88 -25.53
CA GLY A 68 -4.11 6.36 -26.42
C GLY A 68 -2.71 5.84 -26.10
N ASP A 69 -1.70 6.55 -26.60
CA ASP A 69 -0.30 6.21 -26.35
C ASP A 69 0.17 6.85 -25.04
N LEU A 70 0.44 6.02 -24.04
CA LEU A 70 0.99 6.47 -22.78
C LEU A 70 2.44 6.04 -22.64
N ASP A 71 3.24 6.93 -22.06
CA ASP A 71 4.56 6.61 -21.54
C ASP A 71 4.65 6.95 -20.05
N PHE A 72 5.44 6.19 -19.31
CA PHE A 72 5.66 6.45 -17.90
C PHE A 72 7.10 6.18 -17.48
N PHE A 73 7.49 6.75 -16.35
CA PHE A 73 8.73 6.42 -15.67
C PHE A 73 8.47 6.35 -14.17
N TYR A 74 9.30 5.59 -13.46
CA TYR A 74 9.19 5.45 -12.02
C TYR A 74 9.83 6.64 -11.32
N THR A 75 9.22 7.06 -10.21
CA THR A 75 9.83 7.97 -9.24
C THR A 75 9.48 7.51 -7.83
N TYR A 76 10.10 8.13 -6.83
CA TYR A 76 9.95 7.76 -5.43
C TYR A 76 9.42 8.96 -4.64
N LEU A 77 8.48 8.68 -3.75
CA LEU A 77 7.97 9.65 -2.77
C LEU A 77 8.38 9.21 -1.38
N GLU A 78 8.74 10.18 -0.54
CA GLU A 78 9.03 9.99 0.88
C GLU A 78 8.23 11.02 1.66
N ALA A 79 7.84 10.67 2.88
CA ALA A 79 7.13 11.59 3.74
C ALA A 79 8.00 12.83 4.00
N PRO A 80 7.41 14.04 3.95
CA PRO A 80 8.14 15.26 4.24
C PRO A 80 8.64 15.26 5.69
N ASP A 81 9.72 16.00 5.93
CA ASP A 81 10.40 16.06 7.23
C ASP A 81 9.45 16.45 8.37
N SER A 82 8.47 17.32 8.08
CA SER A 82 7.43 17.73 9.04
C SER A 82 6.55 16.59 9.55
N LEU A 83 6.39 15.51 8.77
CA LEU A 83 5.71 14.30 9.22
C LEU A 83 6.66 13.37 9.96
N ILE A 84 7.91 13.27 9.52
CA ILE A 84 8.94 12.46 10.20
C ILE A 84 9.17 12.96 11.63
N ASP A 85 9.12 14.28 11.85
CA ASP A 85 9.24 14.92 13.17
C ASP A 85 8.15 14.51 14.17
N LEU A 86 7.03 13.97 13.69
CA LEU A 86 5.93 13.51 14.54
C LEU A 86 6.09 12.06 14.96
N LEU A 87 7.01 11.31 14.35
CA LEU A 87 7.16 9.89 14.58
C LEU A 87 8.07 9.63 15.78
N PRO A 88 7.65 8.76 16.72
CA PRO A 88 8.58 8.26 17.72
C PRO A 88 9.62 7.36 17.05
N VAL A 89 10.87 7.48 17.49
CA VAL A 89 11.90 6.52 17.12
C VAL A 89 11.53 5.14 17.70
N PRO A 90 11.46 4.08 16.89
CA PRO A 90 11.20 2.73 17.36
C PRO A 90 12.30 2.23 18.31
N SER A 91 11.97 1.19 19.10
CA SER A 91 12.98 0.47 19.87
C SER A 91 14.03 -0.14 18.95
N GLN A 92 15.30 -0.04 19.32
CA GLN A 92 16.42 -0.74 18.67
C GLN A 92 16.52 -2.21 19.12
N GLN A 93 15.76 -2.63 20.14
CA GLN A 93 15.71 -4.02 20.57
C GLN A 93 14.66 -4.80 19.79
N THR A 94 15.08 -5.86 19.11
CA THR A 94 14.17 -6.82 18.46
C THR A 94 13.32 -7.55 19.50
N VAL A 95 12.00 -7.57 19.27
CA VAL A 95 11.03 -8.31 20.10
C VAL A 95 10.03 -9.00 19.20
N TRP A 96 9.90 -10.32 19.36
CA TRP A 96 8.84 -11.11 18.74
C TRP A 96 7.75 -11.39 19.75
N ARG A 97 6.50 -11.14 19.37
CA ARG A 97 5.35 -11.21 20.27
C ARG A 97 4.37 -12.29 19.80
N PHE A 98 3.98 -13.15 20.73
CA PHE A 98 3.03 -14.24 20.52
C PHE A 98 1.92 -14.12 21.58
N PRO A 99 0.95 -13.20 21.41
CA PRO A 99 -0.14 -12.98 22.36
C PRO A 99 -1.05 -14.20 22.42
N GLY A 100 -1.42 -14.61 23.64
CA GLY A 100 -2.36 -15.73 23.87
C GLY A 100 -1.90 -17.11 23.39
N ILE A 101 -0.64 -17.28 22.98
CA ILE A 101 -0.08 -18.57 22.56
C ILE A 101 0.68 -19.23 23.71
N TYR A 102 0.53 -20.55 23.84
CA TYR A 102 1.25 -21.36 24.82
C TYR A 102 2.70 -21.63 24.40
N LEU A 103 3.60 -21.76 25.38
CA LEU A 103 5.04 -21.89 25.17
C LEU A 103 5.41 -23.06 24.25
N GLU A 104 4.79 -24.22 24.45
CA GLU A 104 5.07 -25.42 23.67
C GLU A 104 4.72 -25.26 22.19
N LEU A 105 3.70 -24.46 21.85
CA LEU A 105 3.37 -24.18 20.45
C LEU A 105 4.41 -23.27 19.79
N VAL A 106 4.91 -22.27 20.51
CA VAL A 106 5.97 -21.39 19.98
C VAL A 106 7.27 -22.18 19.82
N ARG A 107 7.61 -23.04 20.79
CA ARG A 107 8.79 -23.93 20.71
C ARG A 107 8.68 -24.93 19.57
N GLY A 108 7.56 -25.64 19.45
CA GLY A 108 7.32 -26.57 18.35
C GLY A 108 7.43 -25.89 16.97
N ALA A 109 6.91 -24.67 16.83
CA ALA A 109 7.07 -23.90 15.61
C ALA A 109 8.55 -23.61 15.27
N PHE A 110 9.39 -23.32 16.27
CA PHE A 110 10.83 -23.13 16.05
C PHE A 110 11.57 -24.43 15.72
N GLU A 111 11.14 -25.56 16.29
CA GLU A 111 11.72 -26.89 15.98
C GLU A 111 11.46 -27.28 14.52
N GLU A 112 10.25 -27.06 14.03
CA GLU A 112 9.83 -27.35 12.65
C GLU A 112 10.60 -26.52 11.60
N MET A 113 11.18 -25.38 11.99
CA MET A 113 11.95 -24.53 11.07
C MET A 113 13.28 -25.16 10.64
N GLY A 114 13.79 -26.21 11.29
CA GLY A 114 15.04 -26.85 10.87
C GLY A 114 16.29 -26.00 11.14
N LEU A 115 16.29 -25.21 12.22
CA LEU A 115 17.42 -24.37 12.64
C LEU A 115 18.71 -25.17 12.91
N SER A 116 19.88 -24.54 12.79
CA SER A 116 21.16 -25.16 13.17
C SER A 116 21.23 -25.45 14.68
N ALA A 117 22.17 -26.29 15.11
CA ALA A 117 22.34 -26.63 16.52
C ALA A 117 22.65 -25.39 17.37
N GLU A 118 23.44 -24.45 16.83
CA GLU A 118 23.81 -23.20 17.49
C GLU A 118 22.60 -22.28 17.69
N LEU A 119 21.77 -22.12 16.66
CA LEU A 119 20.56 -21.30 16.72
C LEU A 119 19.52 -21.92 17.68
N ARG A 120 19.35 -23.24 17.65
CA ARG A 120 18.46 -23.94 18.59
C ARG A 120 18.90 -23.72 20.03
N LYS A 121 20.21 -23.84 20.29
CA LYS A 121 20.75 -23.61 21.62
C LYS A 121 20.43 -22.21 22.14
N GLU A 122 20.56 -21.18 21.30
CA GLU A 122 20.16 -19.82 21.70
C GLU A 122 18.66 -19.73 22.00
N LEU A 123 17.81 -20.36 21.18
CA LEU A 123 16.37 -20.40 21.46
C LEU A 123 16.00 -21.20 22.71
N GLU A 124 16.84 -22.12 23.18
CA GLU A 124 16.64 -22.84 24.44
C GLU A 124 17.02 -22.00 25.67
N GLU A 125 17.74 -20.88 25.48
CA GLU A 125 18.17 -20.00 26.58
C GLU A 125 16.97 -19.29 27.22
N HIS A 126 16.59 -19.71 28.42
CA HIS A 126 15.44 -19.16 29.13
C HIS A 126 15.45 -17.62 29.29
N SER A 127 16.62 -16.97 29.27
CA SER A 127 16.73 -15.51 29.40
C SER A 127 16.18 -14.72 28.22
N ILE A 128 16.05 -15.31 27.03
CA ILE A 128 15.45 -14.61 25.87
C ILE A 128 13.92 -14.66 25.89
N TRP A 129 13.33 -15.51 26.74
CA TRP A 129 11.89 -15.72 26.83
C TRP A 129 11.30 -14.95 28.00
N HIS A 130 10.30 -14.14 27.71
CA HIS A 130 9.48 -13.47 28.72
C HIS A 130 8.05 -13.97 28.61
N ILE A 131 7.63 -14.79 29.59
CA ILE A 131 6.33 -15.43 29.63
C ILE A 131 5.46 -14.72 30.67
N SER A 132 4.24 -14.37 30.29
CA SER A 132 3.24 -13.74 31.16
C SER A 132 1.83 -14.15 30.74
N ASP A 133 0.83 -13.78 31.53
CA ASP A 133 -0.58 -14.03 31.21
C ASP A 133 -1.02 -13.36 29.88
N GLU A 134 -0.34 -12.27 29.47
CA GLU A 134 -0.57 -11.58 28.19
C GLU A 134 -0.03 -12.35 26.97
N GLY A 135 0.77 -13.40 27.19
CA GLY A 135 1.43 -14.18 26.15
C GLY A 135 2.96 -14.17 26.26
N ILE A 136 3.61 -14.46 25.14
CA ILE A 136 5.06 -14.71 25.09
C ILE A 136 5.77 -13.62 24.31
N ARG A 137 6.90 -13.16 24.85
CA ARG A 137 7.86 -12.29 24.17
C ARG A 137 9.20 -12.99 24.05
N VAL A 138 9.79 -12.94 22.86
CA VAL A 138 11.13 -13.45 22.60
C VAL A 138 12.03 -12.28 22.21
N HIS A 139 13.18 -12.17 22.86
CA HIS A 139 14.19 -11.14 22.67
C HIS A 139 15.46 -11.77 22.06
N PRO A 140 15.46 -12.08 20.75
CA PRO A 140 16.62 -12.70 20.11
C PRO A 140 17.82 -11.76 20.14
N SER A 141 19.04 -12.31 20.17
CA SER A 141 20.24 -11.48 20.03
C SER A 141 20.34 -10.91 18.61
N PRO A 142 21.04 -9.77 18.42
CA PRO A 142 21.33 -9.26 17.08
C PRO A 142 22.02 -10.29 16.18
N LYS A 143 22.91 -11.12 16.77
CA LYS A 143 23.60 -12.20 16.06
C LYS A 143 22.63 -13.26 15.57
N PHE A 144 21.61 -13.61 16.35
CA PHE A 144 20.58 -14.55 15.93
C PHE A 144 19.79 -14.04 14.72
N VAL A 145 19.33 -12.78 14.79
CA VAL A 145 18.56 -12.15 13.70
C VAL A 145 19.36 -12.12 12.41
N ASP A 146 20.64 -11.72 12.50
CA ASP A 146 21.57 -11.67 11.38
C ASP A 146 21.86 -13.05 10.77
N SER A 147 22.06 -14.06 11.62
CA SER A 147 22.43 -15.41 11.17
C SER A 147 21.24 -16.29 10.75
N LEU A 148 20.00 -15.82 10.90
CA LEU A 148 18.82 -16.57 10.53
C LEU A 148 18.78 -16.79 9.00
N PRO A 149 18.77 -18.05 8.50
CA PRO A 149 18.68 -18.28 7.07
C PRO A 149 17.36 -17.75 6.50
N MET A 150 17.37 -17.30 5.24
CA MET A 150 16.21 -16.69 4.59
C MET A 150 14.94 -17.56 4.65
N GLN A 151 15.06 -18.87 4.45
CA GLN A 151 13.91 -19.79 4.51
C GLN A 151 13.28 -19.83 5.92
N ASN A 152 14.11 -19.88 6.96
CA ASN A 152 13.68 -19.83 8.36
C ASN A 152 13.04 -18.47 8.69
N ARG A 153 13.61 -17.38 8.18
CA ARG A 153 13.08 -16.02 8.31
C ARG A 153 11.67 -15.92 7.74
N ILE A 154 11.47 -16.38 6.51
CA ILE A 154 10.14 -16.37 5.85
C ILE A 154 9.13 -17.19 6.67
N ALA A 155 9.51 -18.38 7.13
CA ALA A 155 8.65 -19.23 7.94
C ALA A 155 8.24 -18.56 9.26
N LEU A 156 9.20 -17.99 10.00
CA LEU A 156 8.96 -17.26 11.23
C LEU A 156 8.08 -16.03 10.99
N TYR A 157 8.36 -15.24 9.96
CA TYR A 157 7.66 -13.97 9.72
C TYR A 157 6.22 -14.20 9.27
N ARG A 158 5.94 -15.33 8.60
CA ARG A 158 4.57 -15.78 8.33
C ARG A 158 3.78 -16.10 9.61
N VAL A 159 4.44 -16.54 10.67
CA VAL A 159 3.79 -16.70 11.98
C VAL A 159 3.61 -15.34 12.65
N LEU A 160 4.68 -14.53 12.72
CA LEU A 160 4.66 -13.23 13.42
C LEU A 160 3.63 -12.26 12.84
N ARG A 161 3.44 -12.23 11.53
CA ARG A 161 2.49 -11.33 10.85
C ARG A 161 1.03 -11.56 11.26
N ARG A 162 0.69 -12.73 11.78
CA ARG A 162 -0.67 -13.07 12.25
C ARG A 162 -1.05 -12.27 13.50
N PHE A 163 -0.05 -11.74 14.21
CA PHE A 163 -0.23 -10.96 15.41
C PHE A 163 0.03 -9.48 15.14
N SER A 164 -0.95 -8.64 15.48
CA SER A 164 -0.89 -7.19 15.27
C SER A 164 0.23 -6.49 16.04
N GLU A 165 0.69 -7.13 17.11
CA GLU A 165 1.74 -6.72 18.03
C GLU A 165 3.13 -6.76 17.37
N ASN A 166 3.26 -7.39 16.20
CA ASN A 166 4.48 -7.40 15.38
C ASN A 166 4.30 -6.49 14.14
N PRO A 167 4.28 -5.16 14.28
CA PRO A 167 3.87 -4.25 13.21
C PRO A 167 4.72 -4.36 11.94
N TYR A 168 6.04 -4.53 12.06
CA TYR A 168 6.96 -4.65 10.93
C TYR A 168 6.92 -6.02 10.23
N HIS A 169 6.32 -7.02 10.86
CA HIS A 169 6.08 -8.33 10.23
C HIS A 169 4.70 -8.37 9.60
N ARG A 170 3.70 -7.74 10.25
CA ARG A 170 2.36 -7.59 9.70
C ARG A 170 2.33 -6.68 8.48
N ASN A 171 3.07 -5.57 8.53
CA ASN A 171 3.21 -4.58 7.46
C ASN A 171 4.71 -4.30 7.21
N PRO A 172 5.41 -5.20 6.51
CA PRO A 172 6.82 -5.01 6.21
C PRO A 172 7.06 -3.81 5.29
N ILE A 173 8.30 -3.34 5.27
CA ILE A 173 8.77 -2.39 4.26
C ILE A 173 8.85 -3.17 2.94
N ILE A 174 8.14 -2.70 1.92
CA ILE A 174 8.16 -3.32 0.60
C ILE A 174 9.11 -2.51 -0.28
N ILE A 175 10.13 -3.20 -0.77
CA ILE A 175 11.11 -2.69 -1.74
C ILE A 175 10.55 -3.03 -3.12
N GLU A 176 9.68 -2.17 -3.64
CA GLU A 176 8.91 -2.45 -4.87
C GLU A 176 9.80 -2.59 -6.12
N SER A 177 11.01 -2.01 -6.11
CA SER A 177 12.03 -2.21 -7.15
C SER A 177 12.52 -3.65 -7.24
N GLY A 178 12.35 -4.46 -6.19
CA GLY A 178 13.01 -5.77 -6.08
C GLY A 178 14.54 -5.68 -5.98
N ASN A 179 15.08 -4.46 -5.82
CA ASN A 179 16.51 -4.19 -5.76
C ASN A 179 16.80 -3.19 -4.64
N VAL A 180 17.49 -3.68 -3.60
CA VAL A 180 17.79 -2.89 -2.38
C VAL A 180 18.68 -1.69 -2.69
N ALA A 181 19.73 -1.88 -3.49
CA ALA A 181 20.66 -0.81 -3.84
C ALA A 181 19.97 0.34 -4.60
N GLU A 182 19.13 0.01 -5.60
CA GLU A 182 18.33 1.01 -6.33
C GLU A 182 17.35 1.73 -5.40
N TRP A 183 16.69 0.99 -4.52
CA TRP A 183 15.65 1.54 -3.64
C TRP A 183 16.19 2.57 -2.66
N PHE A 184 17.37 2.31 -2.08
CA PHE A 184 18.01 3.18 -1.09
C PHE A 184 19.04 4.15 -1.71
N GLU A 185 19.13 4.22 -3.03
CA GLU A 185 20.00 5.18 -3.71
C GLU A 185 19.61 6.62 -3.33
N GLY A 186 20.61 7.40 -2.91
CA GLY A 186 20.45 8.80 -2.54
C GLY A 186 19.73 9.07 -1.21
N VAL A 187 19.34 8.04 -0.46
CA VAL A 187 18.65 8.18 0.84
C VAL A 187 19.58 8.67 1.95
N GLY A 188 20.88 8.43 1.83
CA GLY A 188 21.88 8.80 2.84
C GLY A 188 22.11 7.74 3.92
N LEU A 189 21.78 6.48 3.64
CA LEU A 189 22.18 5.33 4.46
C LEU A 189 23.64 4.93 4.17
N SER A 190 24.35 4.41 5.18
CA SER A 190 25.67 3.83 4.96
C SER A 190 25.61 2.56 4.10
N GLU A 191 26.72 2.23 3.44
CA GLU A 191 26.87 0.97 2.71
C GLU A 191 26.66 -0.25 3.62
N HIS A 192 27.06 -0.14 4.89
CA HIS A 192 26.85 -1.18 5.89
C HIS A 192 25.36 -1.44 6.16
N ALA A 193 24.57 -0.37 6.33
CA ALA A 193 23.13 -0.48 6.50
C ALA A 193 22.44 -1.07 5.27
N VAL A 194 22.80 -0.64 4.06
CA VAL A 194 22.25 -1.17 2.80
C VAL A 194 22.59 -2.66 2.64
N THR A 195 23.82 -3.06 2.94
CA THR A 195 24.24 -4.47 2.92
C THR A 195 23.46 -5.30 3.94
N ALA A 196 23.22 -4.78 5.14
CA ALA A 196 22.41 -5.46 6.14
C ALA A 196 20.95 -5.62 5.68
N ILE A 197 20.37 -4.61 5.04
CA ILE A 197 19.02 -4.72 4.46
C ILE A 197 19.00 -5.80 3.36
N GLU A 198 19.98 -5.81 2.45
CA GLU A 198 20.06 -6.80 1.37
C GLU A 198 20.15 -8.23 1.89
N HIS A 199 20.94 -8.45 2.95
CA HIS A 199 21.07 -9.75 3.61
C HIS A 199 19.80 -10.21 4.34
N LEU A 200 19.06 -9.26 4.93
CA LEU A 200 17.86 -9.56 5.73
C LEU A 200 16.57 -9.58 4.92
N ALA A 201 16.54 -8.90 3.78
CA ALA A 201 15.40 -8.86 2.89
C ALA A 201 15.02 -10.26 2.39
N TYR A 202 13.74 -10.45 2.10
CA TYR A 202 13.20 -11.72 1.63
C TYR A 202 12.21 -11.50 0.48
N PRO A 203 12.07 -12.48 -0.44
CA PRO A 203 11.14 -12.36 -1.56
C PRO A 203 9.69 -12.19 -1.11
N LEU A 204 8.98 -11.28 -1.79
CA LEU A 204 7.53 -11.12 -1.70
C LEU A 204 6.99 -10.87 -3.12
N GLY A 205 6.51 -11.93 -3.78
CA GLY A 205 6.09 -11.86 -5.19
C GLY A 205 7.22 -11.34 -6.08
N ASN A 206 6.95 -10.24 -6.80
CA ASN A 206 7.95 -9.56 -7.66
C ASN A 206 8.76 -8.47 -6.93
N SER A 207 8.63 -8.37 -5.62
CA SER A 207 9.30 -7.37 -4.78
C SER A 207 10.11 -8.05 -3.66
N LEU A 208 10.84 -7.24 -2.89
CA LEU A 208 11.45 -7.69 -1.65
C LEU A 208 10.71 -7.08 -0.46
N ALA A 209 10.69 -7.80 0.67
CA ALA A 209 10.16 -7.32 1.93
C ALA A 209 11.26 -7.30 2.99
N PHE A 210 11.16 -6.35 3.92
CA PHE A 210 12.09 -6.19 5.03
C PHE A 210 11.32 -5.87 6.32
N SER A 211 11.61 -6.61 7.40
CA SER A 211 10.89 -6.54 8.68
C SER A 211 11.77 -6.21 9.90
N ASP A 212 13.09 -6.37 9.78
CA ASP A 212 14.05 -6.33 10.88
C ASP A 212 14.50 -4.91 11.26
N LEU A 213 13.55 -3.97 11.30
CA LEU A 213 13.84 -2.57 11.57
C LEU A 213 14.56 -2.36 12.92
N PRO A 214 14.13 -2.95 14.06
CA PRO A 214 14.84 -2.75 15.33
C PRO A 214 16.32 -3.13 15.25
N TYR A 215 16.62 -4.28 14.63
CA TYR A 215 18.00 -4.73 14.41
C TYR A 215 18.77 -3.72 13.55
N LEU A 216 18.19 -3.27 12.45
CA LEU A 216 18.85 -2.31 11.57
C LEU A 216 19.09 -0.96 12.27
N LEU A 217 18.13 -0.46 13.06
CA LEU A 217 18.32 0.75 13.86
C LEU A 217 19.44 0.59 14.89
N SER A 218 19.66 -0.61 15.42
CA SER A 218 20.78 -0.89 16.33
C SER A 218 22.17 -0.82 15.68
N LEU A 219 22.23 -0.86 14.34
CA LEU A 219 23.47 -0.70 13.57
C LEU A 219 23.80 0.76 13.24
N MET A 220 22.84 1.67 13.40
CA MET A 220 23.00 3.08 13.01
C MET A 220 24.01 3.79 13.89
N GLN A 221 24.87 4.59 13.27
CA GLN A 221 25.99 5.24 13.96
C GLN A 221 25.72 6.71 14.31
N SER A 222 24.63 7.29 13.79
CA SER A 222 24.27 8.69 14.03
C SER A 222 22.77 8.95 13.98
N GLU A 223 22.32 10.02 14.64
CA GLU A 223 20.93 10.49 14.58
C GLU A 223 20.51 10.89 13.15
N THR A 224 21.43 11.42 12.35
CA THR A 224 21.19 11.75 10.94
C THR A 224 20.86 10.50 10.13
N GLU A 225 21.63 9.43 10.32
CA GLU A 225 21.42 8.14 9.64
C GLU A 225 20.13 7.47 10.12
N GLU A 226 19.84 7.52 11.43
CA GLU A 226 18.59 7.04 12.00
C GLU A 226 17.38 7.76 11.39
N ARG A 227 17.45 9.10 11.29
CA ARG A 227 16.41 9.92 10.66
C ARG A 227 16.25 9.61 9.17
N ALA A 228 17.35 9.46 8.44
CA ALA A 228 17.33 9.06 7.04
C ALA A 228 16.64 7.70 6.88
N MET A 229 16.93 6.74 7.77
CA MET A 229 16.26 5.44 7.79
C MET A 229 14.76 5.57 8.03
N LEU A 230 14.33 6.32 9.05
CA LEU A 230 12.90 6.54 9.32
C LEU A 230 12.16 7.13 8.13
N LYS A 231 12.79 8.08 7.43
CA LYS A 231 12.23 8.65 6.20
C LYS A 231 12.17 7.61 5.08
N ALA A 232 13.22 6.83 4.88
CA ALA A 232 13.28 5.76 3.88
C ALA A 232 12.20 4.69 4.06
N MET A 233 11.75 4.44 5.30
CA MET A 233 10.64 3.51 5.56
C MET A 233 9.29 3.98 4.99
N THR A 234 9.15 5.29 4.79
CA THR A 234 7.96 5.89 4.17
C THR A 234 8.03 5.90 2.65
N ARG A 235 9.20 5.55 2.09
CA ARG A 235 9.44 5.55 0.65
C ARG A 235 8.42 4.66 -0.04
N THR A 236 7.87 5.15 -1.14
CA THR A 236 6.97 4.40 -2.01
C THR A 236 7.33 4.70 -3.45
N ARG A 237 7.32 3.68 -4.29
CA ARG A 237 7.45 3.87 -5.74
C ARG A 237 6.11 4.31 -6.31
N THR A 238 6.15 5.29 -7.21
CA THR A 238 4.99 5.77 -7.99
C THR A 238 5.40 5.94 -9.46
N LEU A 239 4.41 6.16 -10.32
CA LEU A 239 4.61 6.47 -11.73
C LEU A 239 4.39 7.96 -11.98
N ILE A 240 5.15 8.55 -12.90
CA ILE A 240 4.72 9.73 -13.65
C ILE A 240 4.24 9.24 -15.00
N LEU A 241 2.95 9.42 -15.30
CA LEU A 241 2.30 8.91 -16.50
C LEU A 241 1.94 10.08 -17.43
N ARG A 242 2.35 9.97 -18.70
CA ARG A 242 2.19 11.01 -19.72
C ARG A 242 1.44 10.47 -20.92
N LEU A 243 0.43 11.22 -21.35
CA LEU A 243 -0.30 10.98 -22.59
C LEU A 243 0.41 11.68 -23.73
N ARG A 244 0.62 10.94 -24.83
CA ARG A 244 1.08 11.51 -26.10
C ARG A 244 -0.12 11.98 -26.94
N ILE A 245 -0.15 13.27 -27.26
CA ILE A 245 -1.14 13.91 -28.15
C ILE A 245 -0.37 14.51 -29.33
N GLY A 246 0.06 13.66 -30.26
CA GLY A 246 0.70 14.09 -31.51
C GLY A 246 -0.31 14.30 -32.65
N GLU A 247 0.17 14.75 -33.81
CA GLU A 247 -0.67 15.04 -34.99
C GLU A 247 -1.52 13.84 -35.45
N ASN A 248 -0.99 12.62 -35.28
CA ASN A 248 -1.65 11.38 -35.69
C ASN A 248 -2.53 10.74 -34.59
N ALA A 249 -2.70 11.40 -33.44
CA ALA A 249 -3.51 10.85 -32.35
C ALA A 249 -5.00 10.82 -32.74
N ASN A 250 -5.69 9.71 -32.42
CA ASN A 250 -7.13 9.62 -32.55
C ASN A 250 -7.80 10.46 -31.45
N PHE A 251 -7.96 11.75 -31.70
CA PHE A 251 -8.45 12.68 -30.70
C PHE A 251 -9.86 12.36 -30.22
N GLU A 252 -10.76 11.91 -31.09
CA GLU A 252 -12.13 11.52 -30.71
C GLU A 252 -12.13 10.40 -29.65
N ALA A 253 -11.30 9.38 -29.84
CA ALA A 253 -11.15 8.31 -28.85
C ALA A 253 -10.55 8.82 -27.52
N LEU A 254 -9.55 9.72 -27.59
CA LEU A 254 -8.97 10.33 -26.41
C LEU A 254 -9.99 11.17 -25.63
N GLN A 255 -10.83 11.93 -26.35
CA GLN A 255 -11.90 12.71 -25.74
C GLN A 255 -12.89 11.80 -25.02
N ASP A 256 -13.40 10.76 -25.68
CA ASP A 256 -14.36 9.84 -25.07
C ASP A 256 -13.79 9.20 -23.78
N TYR A 257 -12.55 8.73 -23.85
CA TYR A 257 -11.90 8.07 -22.72
C TYR A 257 -11.62 9.01 -21.55
N TRP A 258 -10.85 10.08 -21.77
CA TRP A 258 -10.35 10.96 -20.70
C TRP A 258 -11.41 11.89 -20.12
N THR A 259 -12.55 12.05 -20.80
CA THR A 259 -13.71 12.75 -20.24
C THR A 259 -14.70 11.80 -19.53
N ALA A 260 -14.37 10.51 -19.43
CA ALA A 260 -15.24 9.44 -18.91
C ALA A 260 -16.63 9.43 -19.58
N GLY A 261 -16.65 9.48 -20.91
CA GLY A 261 -17.88 9.62 -21.69
C GLY A 261 -18.53 10.99 -21.48
N PHE A 262 -17.75 12.07 -21.62
CA PHE A 262 -18.20 13.46 -21.58
C PHE A 262 -18.72 13.98 -20.23
N LYS A 263 -18.46 13.27 -19.14
CA LYS A 263 -18.77 13.71 -17.77
C LYS A 263 -17.77 14.74 -17.24
N TYR A 264 -16.54 14.75 -17.78
CA TYR A 264 -15.43 15.62 -17.35
C TYR A 264 -14.79 16.36 -18.53
N LYS A 265 -15.56 17.24 -19.18
CA LYS A 265 -15.15 17.95 -20.40
C LYS A 265 -14.09 19.04 -20.19
N ASP A 266 -13.84 19.46 -18.95
CA ASP A 266 -12.93 20.56 -18.64
C ASP A 266 -11.47 20.30 -19.03
N VAL A 267 -11.12 19.04 -19.33
CA VAL A 267 -9.80 18.63 -19.82
C VAL A 267 -9.63 18.86 -21.33
N LEU A 268 -10.72 19.03 -22.09
CA LEU A 268 -10.67 19.16 -23.55
C LEU A 268 -9.87 20.38 -24.03
N PRO A 269 -10.03 21.60 -23.46
CA PRO A 269 -9.30 22.77 -23.96
C PRO A 269 -7.78 22.62 -23.91
N ILE A 270 -7.23 21.99 -22.86
CA ILE A 270 -5.79 21.77 -22.77
C ILE A 270 -5.31 20.69 -23.75
N MET A 271 -6.08 19.62 -23.92
CA MET A 271 -5.78 18.56 -24.89
C MET A 271 -5.80 19.09 -26.33
N GLU A 272 -6.79 19.92 -26.69
CA GLU A 272 -6.88 20.58 -27.99
C GLU A 272 -5.73 21.56 -28.23
N SER A 273 -5.34 22.30 -27.20
CA SER A 273 -4.21 23.23 -27.27
C SER A 273 -2.92 22.49 -27.61
N ILE A 274 -2.64 21.39 -26.91
CA ILE A 274 -1.43 20.58 -27.14
C ILE A 274 -1.38 20.03 -28.56
N GLN A 275 -2.50 19.50 -29.06
CA GLN A 275 -2.56 18.94 -30.42
C GLN A 275 -2.17 19.97 -31.50
N ARG A 276 -2.35 21.27 -31.24
CA ARG A 276 -2.08 22.36 -32.20
C ARG A 276 -0.69 22.97 -32.07
N VAL A 277 0.07 22.66 -31.03
CA VAL A 277 1.38 23.29 -30.76
C VAL A 277 2.50 22.37 -31.23
N GLU A 278 3.21 22.79 -32.28
CA GLU A 278 4.37 22.07 -32.81
C GLU A 278 5.45 21.88 -31.73
N GLY A 279 5.96 20.65 -31.60
CA GLY A 279 6.99 20.29 -30.62
C GLY A 279 6.48 19.98 -29.21
N VAL A 280 5.19 20.17 -28.91
CA VAL A 280 4.57 19.75 -27.64
C VAL A 280 3.64 18.58 -27.91
N GLU A 281 4.09 17.38 -27.55
CA GLU A 281 3.34 16.16 -27.83
C GLU A 281 2.91 15.41 -26.56
N ARG A 282 3.24 15.91 -25.36
CA ARG A 282 3.03 15.16 -24.11
C ARG A 282 2.40 16.02 -23.03
N ILE A 283 1.51 15.40 -22.26
CA ILE A 283 0.91 15.97 -21.04
C ILE A 283 0.90 14.94 -19.92
N ASP A 284 1.22 15.37 -18.71
CA ASP A 284 1.05 14.55 -17.51
C ASP A 284 -0.45 14.32 -17.23
N ILE A 285 -0.85 13.07 -16.98
CA ILE A 285 -2.26 12.75 -16.73
C ILE A 285 -2.80 13.38 -15.44
N ALA A 286 -1.95 13.92 -14.56
CA ALA A 286 -2.37 14.72 -13.42
C ALA A 286 -3.30 15.89 -13.86
N HIS A 287 -3.13 16.40 -15.08
CA HIS A 287 -3.99 17.42 -15.68
C HIS A 287 -5.28 16.88 -16.30
N LEU A 288 -5.43 15.56 -16.41
CA LEU A 288 -6.58 14.87 -16.98
C LEU A 288 -7.45 14.20 -15.90
N VAL A 289 -6.91 13.97 -14.70
CA VAL A 289 -7.70 13.44 -13.57
C VAL A 289 -8.64 14.47 -12.95
N PRO A 290 -9.75 14.05 -12.29
CA PRO A 290 -10.71 14.98 -11.69
C PRO A 290 -10.09 15.85 -10.58
N PRO A 291 -10.75 16.96 -10.18
CA PRO A 291 -10.17 17.94 -9.27
C PRO A 291 -9.65 17.38 -7.94
N LEU A 292 -10.40 16.47 -7.30
CA LEU A 292 -10.01 15.90 -6.01
C LEU A 292 -8.80 14.94 -6.14
N PRO A 293 -8.80 13.92 -7.01
CA PRO A 293 -7.60 13.12 -7.29
C PRO A 293 -6.39 13.97 -7.70
N ARG A 294 -6.58 14.99 -8.54
CA ARG A 294 -5.50 15.92 -8.94
C ARG A 294 -4.86 16.61 -7.73
N LYS A 295 -5.68 17.06 -6.79
CA LYS A 295 -5.21 17.72 -5.56
C LYS A 295 -4.43 16.78 -4.66
N LEU A 296 -4.79 15.49 -4.64
CA LEU A 296 -4.22 14.50 -3.72
C LEU A 296 -3.01 13.76 -4.31
N LEU A 297 -2.95 13.58 -5.63
CA LEU A 297 -1.92 12.79 -6.29
C LEU A 297 -0.50 13.28 -5.94
N TYR A 298 0.35 12.34 -5.54
CA TYR A 298 1.72 12.55 -5.06
C TYR A 298 1.86 13.36 -3.76
N THR A 299 0.78 13.48 -2.99
CA THR A 299 0.80 14.14 -1.68
C THR A 299 0.57 13.14 -0.54
N PHE A 300 0.97 13.54 0.66
CA PHE A 300 0.67 12.81 1.90
C PHE A 300 -0.56 13.43 2.58
N PRO A 301 -1.34 12.65 3.35
CA PRO A 301 -2.43 13.22 4.12
C PRO A 301 -1.96 14.33 5.05
N SER A 302 -2.75 15.38 5.20
CA SER A 302 -2.53 16.41 6.21
C SER A 302 -3.09 15.97 7.55
N LEU A 303 -2.56 16.52 8.65
CA LEU A 303 -3.10 16.27 10.00
C LEU A 303 -4.58 16.65 10.11
N SER A 304 -5.03 17.67 9.37
CA SER A 304 -6.43 18.10 9.37
C SER A 304 -7.38 17.03 8.83
N GLN A 305 -6.92 16.16 7.92
CA GLN A 305 -7.71 15.05 7.39
C GLN A 305 -7.91 13.92 8.41
N GLY A 306 -7.17 13.91 9.52
CA GLY A 306 -7.34 12.94 10.61
C GLY A 306 -8.18 13.45 11.78
N LEU A 307 -8.71 14.68 11.74
CA LEU A 307 -9.39 15.30 12.88
C LEU A 307 -10.67 14.56 13.30
N THR A 308 -11.29 13.80 12.40
CA THR A 308 -12.45 12.95 12.67
C THR A 308 -12.06 11.62 13.33
N GLY A 309 -10.77 11.39 13.60
CA GLY A 309 -10.23 10.17 14.20
C GLY A 309 -9.87 9.07 13.19
N ARG A 310 -10.13 9.28 11.89
CA ARG A 310 -9.73 8.39 10.80
C ARG A 310 -9.17 9.18 9.64
N TYR A 311 -8.08 8.70 9.06
CA TYR A 311 -7.57 9.25 7.80
C TYR A 311 -8.28 8.58 6.61
N PRO A 312 -8.35 9.27 5.46
CA PRO A 312 -8.70 8.66 4.19
C PRO A 312 -7.94 7.36 3.93
N ASP A 313 -8.66 6.32 3.51
CA ASP A 313 -8.10 5.04 3.11
C ASP A 313 -8.33 4.80 1.60
N SER A 314 -8.10 3.58 1.14
CA SER A 314 -8.25 3.22 -0.27
C SER A 314 -9.70 3.24 -0.75
N PHE A 315 -10.66 2.89 0.10
CA PHE A 315 -12.09 2.92 -0.22
C PHE A 315 -12.62 4.35 -0.32
N TRP A 316 -12.32 5.20 0.67
CA TRP A 316 -12.65 6.63 0.62
C TRP A 316 -12.06 7.28 -0.64
N THR A 317 -10.81 6.93 -0.96
CA THR A 317 -10.10 7.47 -2.13
C THR A 317 -10.77 7.08 -3.43
N ALA A 318 -11.11 5.80 -3.59
CA ALA A 318 -11.66 5.29 -4.84
C ALA A 318 -13.11 5.75 -5.06
N LEU A 319 -13.95 5.73 -4.02
CA LEU A 319 -15.34 6.18 -4.12
C LEU A 319 -15.48 7.70 -4.34
N ASN A 320 -14.54 8.50 -3.83
CA ASN A 320 -14.52 9.94 -4.05
C ASN A 320 -13.84 10.38 -5.36
N PHE A 321 -13.37 9.46 -6.21
CA PHE A 321 -12.55 9.81 -7.39
C PHE A 321 -13.23 10.84 -8.30
N PHE A 322 -14.54 10.72 -8.47
CA PHE A 322 -15.36 11.55 -9.33
C PHE A 322 -16.19 12.60 -8.57
N GLU A 323 -16.11 12.60 -7.25
CA GLU A 323 -16.86 13.51 -6.40
C GLU A 323 -16.19 14.87 -6.36
N PHE A 324 -16.99 15.94 -6.52
CA PHE A 324 -16.48 17.31 -6.43
C PHE A 324 -16.13 17.69 -4.99
N TRP A 325 -16.99 17.29 -4.05
CA TRP A 325 -16.75 17.40 -2.61
C TRP A 325 -16.58 16.00 -2.03
N PRO A 326 -15.48 15.74 -1.28
CA PRO A 326 -15.30 14.43 -0.67
C PRO A 326 -16.41 14.13 0.33
N LYS A 327 -16.94 12.91 0.25
CA LYS A 327 -17.93 12.35 1.16
C LYS A 327 -17.21 11.57 2.25
N ASP A 328 -17.07 12.18 3.43
CA ASP A 328 -16.37 11.59 4.58
C ASP A 328 -17.11 10.39 5.19
N GLU A 329 -18.39 10.20 4.87
CA GLU A 329 -19.11 8.97 5.24
C GLU A 329 -18.43 7.70 4.69
N PHE A 330 -17.67 7.80 3.58
CA PHE A 330 -16.90 6.68 3.04
C PHE A 330 -15.69 6.27 3.89
N LEU A 331 -15.42 6.97 5.01
CA LEU A 331 -14.52 6.47 6.06
C LEU A 331 -15.17 5.34 6.88
N GLU A 332 -16.49 5.16 6.78
CA GLU A 332 -17.24 4.11 7.44
C GLU A 332 -17.55 2.95 6.49
N LYS A 333 -17.16 1.75 6.90
CA LYS A 333 -17.33 0.52 6.12
C LYS A 333 -18.77 0.27 5.67
N SER A 334 -19.74 0.56 6.54
CA SER A 334 -21.16 0.38 6.23
C SER A 334 -21.68 1.32 5.15
N ALA A 335 -21.13 2.54 5.05
CA ALA A 335 -21.45 3.48 3.98
C ALA A 335 -20.82 3.03 2.66
N VAL A 336 -19.56 2.56 2.68
CA VAL A 336 -18.88 1.96 1.52
C VAL A 336 -19.69 0.79 0.94
N GLU A 337 -20.11 -0.15 1.80
CA GLU A 337 -20.90 -1.32 1.38
C GLU A 337 -22.26 -0.93 0.81
N ARG A 338 -22.88 0.13 1.34
CA ARG A 338 -24.15 0.67 0.83
C ARG A 338 -23.95 1.32 -0.54
N GLU A 339 -22.95 2.18 -0.67
CA GLU A 339 -22.64 2.88 -1.93
C GLU A 339 -22.37 1.88 -3.06
N LEU A 340 -21.53 0.86 -2.81
CA LEU A 340 -21.24 -0.19 -3.80
C LEU A 340 -22.50 -0.96 -4.21
N ARG A 341 -23.35 -1.35 -3.25
CA ARG A 341 -24.59 -2.08 -3.53
C ARG A 341 -25.59 -1.26 -4.35
N ASP A 342 -25.80 -0.02 -3.94
CA ASP A 342 -26.89 0.81 -4.44
C ASP A 342 -26.50 1.47 -5.77
N HIS A 343 -25.25 1.91 -5.90
CA HIS A 343 -24.79 2.77 -7.01
C HIS A 343 -23.78 2.12 -7.95
N PHE A 344 -23.26 0.92 -7.65
CA PHE A 344 -22.34 0.22 -8.53
C PHE A 344 -22.86 -1.15 -8.95
N GLU A 345 -22.38 -1.63 -10.09
CA GLU A 345 -22.61 -2.97 -10.59
C GLU A 345 -21.27 -3.67 -10.87
N PRO A 346 -21.17 -4.99 -10.60
CA PRO A 346 -19.97 -5.75 -10.91
C PRO A 346 -19.81 -5.87 -12.43
N ILE A 347 -18.58 -5.75 -12.92
CA ILE A 347 -18.24 -5.81 -14.34
C ILE A 347 -17.01 -6.68 -14.55
N GLN A 348 -16.94 -7.30 -15.73
CA GLN A 348 -15.75 -7.98 -16.21
C GLN A 348 -14.94 -7.03 -17.11
N PRO A 349 -13.65 -7.32 -17.35
CA PRO A 349 -12.87 -6.62 -18.36
C PRO A 349 -13.59 -6.60 -19.73
N PRO A 350 -13.36 -5.57 -20.59
CA PRO A 350 -12.40 -4.49 -20.39
C PRO A 350 -12.88 -3.40 -19.42
N PHE A 351 -11.97 -3.00 -18.52
CA PHE A 351 -12.17 -1.88 -17.62
C PHE A 351 -12.06 -0.54 -18.37
N ARG A 352 -12.69 0.48 -17.80
CA ARG A 352 -12.72 1.86 -18.33
C ARG A 352 -12.25 2.84 -17.27
N TYR A 353 -11.80 4.00 -17.73
CA TYR A 353 -11.38 5.09 -16.87
C TYR A 353 -12.39 5.37 -15.75
N GLY A 354 -11.94 5.26 -14.51
CA GLY A 354 -12.77 5.51 -13.34
C GLY A 354 -13.56 4.31 -12.79
N ASP A 355 -13.47 3.14 -13.42
CA ASP A 355 -13.98 1.91 -12.81
C ASP A 355 -13.22 1.62 -11.51
N LEU A 356 -13.94 1.08 -10.52
CA LEU A 356 -13.32 0.64 -9.27
C LEU A 356 -12.82 -0.78 -9.41
N LEU A 357 -11.58 -1.00 -8.99
CA LEU A 357 -11.00 -2.34 -8.86
C LEU A 357 -10.83 -2.66 -7.38
N LEU A 358 -11.60 -3.63 -6.91
CA LEU A 358 -11.49 -4.15 -5.54
C LEU A 358 -10.55 -5.35 -5.54
N LEU A 359 -9.58 -5.34 -4.64
CA LEU A 359 -8.75 -6.51 -4.35
C LEU A 359 -9.40 -7.28 -3.21
N VAL A 360 -9.74 -8.53 -3.50
CA VAL A 360 -10.56 -9.38 -2.64
C VAL A 360 -9.78 -10.65 -2.29
N GLU A 361 -9.84 -11.06 -1.02
CA GLU A 361 -9.32 -12.38 -0.62
C GLU A 361 -10.14 -13.50 -1.26
N GLU A 362 -9.47 -14.48 -1.86
CA GLU A 362 -10.12 -15.57 -2.59
C GLU A 362 -11.07 -16.37 -1.71
N GLN A 363 -10.59 -16.85 -0.55
CA GLN A 363 -11.38 -17.68 0.36
C GLN A 363 -12.50 -16.90 1.09
N SER A 364 -12.15 -15.77 1.71
CA SER A 364 -13.07 -15.04 2.59
C SER A 364 -14.02 -14.11 1.83
N ARG A 365 -13.73 -13.84 0.55
CA ARG A 365 -14.40 -12.81 -0.28
C ARG A 365 -14.37 -11.42 0.35
N ARG A 366 -13.46 -11.18 1.29
CA ARG A 366 -13.31 -9.89 1.96
C ARG A 366 -12.56 -8.93 1.06
N ALA A 367 -13.17 -7.78 0.76
CA ALA A 367 -12.47 -6.67 0.11
C ALA A 367 -11.37 -6.15 1.05
N MET A 368 -10.13 -6.19 0.58
CA MET A 368 -8.96 -5.74 1.32
C MET A 368 -8.58 -4.31 0.95
N HIS A 369 -8.78 -3.95 -0.31
CA HIS A 369 -8.27 -2.70 -0.86
C HIS A 369 -9.09 -2.29 -2.08
N ALA A 370 -9.21 -0.99 -2.32
CA ALA A 370 -9.86 -0.43 -3.51
C ALA A 370 -8.91 0.47 -4.29
N SER A 371 -9.08 0.49 -5.61
CA SER A 371 -8.32 1.36 -6.51
C SER A 371 -9.20 1.79 -7.69
N VAL A 372 -8.74 2.79 -8.43
CA VAL A 372 -9.44 3.29 -9.61
C VAL A 372 -8.63 2.95 -10.84
N PHE A 373 -9.26 2.31 -11.82
CA PHE A 373 -8.64 2.02 -13.11
C PHE A 373 -8.36 3.31 -13.88
N ILE A 374 -7.11 3.51 -14.31
CA ILE A 374 -6.69 4.68 -15.08
C ILE A 374 -6.54 4.31 -16.56
N ALA A 375 -5.65 3.37 -16.87
CA ALA A 375 -5.35 2.90 -18.23
C ALA A 375 -4.41 1.69 -18.18
N ASP A 376 -4.48 0.79 -19.16
CA ASP A 376 -3.65 -0.42 -19.26
C ASP A 376 -3.64 -1.26 -17.97
N ASP A 377 -2.53 -1.27 -17.23
CA ASP A 377 -2.41 -1.88 -15.91
C ASP A 377 -2.21 -0.86 -14.79
N ILE A 378 -2.46 0.43 -15.03
CA ILE A 378 -2.21 1.52 -14.10
C ILE A 378 -3.47 1.88 -13.32
N VAL A 379 -3.31 2.01 -12.01
CA VAL A 379 -4.38 2.38 -11.08
C VAL A 379 -4.00 3.58 -10.23
N TYR A 380 -5.01 4.37 -9.85
CA TYR A 380 -4.92 5.39 -8.82
C TYR A 380 -5.36 4.82 -7.48
N THR A 381 -4.58 5.05 -6.43
CA THR A 381 -4.79 4.39 -5.13
C THR A 381 -4.14 5.15 -3.98
N LYS A 382 -4.58 4.83 -2.76
CA LYS A 382 -3.91 5.18 -1.50
C LYS A 382 -3.61 3.90 -0.73
N ASN A 383 -2.34 3.57 -0.53
CA ASN A 383 -1.92 2.27 0.00
C ASN A 383 -1.94 2.18 1.55
N GLY A 384 -3.09 2.48 2.16
CA GLY A 384 -3.32 2.40 3.59
C GLY A 384 -4.02 3.64 4.16
N SER A 385 -4.51 3.53 5.39
CA SER A 385 -5.24 4.59 6.11
C SER A 385 -4.34 5.40 7.04
N ASP A 386 -3.03 5.45 6.80
CA ASP A 386 -2.09 6.18 7.65
C ASP A 386 -1.50 7.41 6.95
N LEU A 387 -0.92 8.29 7.78
CA LEU A 387 -0.35 9.59 7.40
C LEU A 387 0.91 9.47 6.53
N LEU A 388 1.57 8.30 6.54
CA LEU A 388 2.84 8.05 5.85
C LEU A 388 2.63 7.32 4.52
N ARG A 389 1.38 7.24 4.04
CA ARG A 389 1.04 6.64 2.73
C ARG A 389 0.42 7.69 1.82
N PRO A 390 1.10 8.05 0.72
CA PRO A 390 0.58 9.05 -0.20
C PRO A 390 -0.47 8.46 -1.14
N TRP A 391 -1.14 9.34 -1.87
CA TRP A 391 -1.93 8.98 -3.05
C TRP A 391 -1.00 8.87 -4.26
N ILE A 392 -1.09 7.77 -5.00
CA ILE A 392 -0.14 7.46 -6.07
C ILE A 392 -0.81 6.86 -7.30
N LEU A 393 -0.06 6.87 -8.40
CA LEU A 393 -0.27 5.96 -9.52
C LEU A 393 0.66 4.77 -9.35
N MET A 394 0.15 3.57 -9.56
CA MET A 394 0.96 2.37 -9.54
C MET A 394 0.43 1.33 -10.51
N ARG A 395 1.27 0.36 -10.89
CA ARG A 395 0.81 -0.76 -11.69
C ARG A 395 0.03 -1.75 -10.83
N LEU A 396 -0.98 -2.35 -11.40
CA LEU A 396 -1.86 -3.32 -10.79
C LEU A 396 -1.12 -4.58 -10.32
N PRO A 397 -0.13 -5.14 -11.06
CA PRO A 397 0.69 -6.23 -10.55
C PRO A 397 1.46 -5.89 -9.27
N ASP A 398 1.94 -4.64 -9.15
CA ASP A 398 2.64 -4.17 -7.95
C ASP A 398 1.65 -4.03 -6.78
N LEU A 399 0.44 -3.54 -7.05
CA LEU A 399 -0.62 -3.42 -6.05
C LEU A 399 -1.05 -4.80 -5.53
N MET A 400 -1.23 -5.77 -6.44
CA MET A 400 -1.53 -7.15 -6.06
C MET A 400 -0.44 -7.76 -5.19
N THR A 401 0.84 -7.54 -5.53
CA THR A 401 1.98 -8.02 -4.74
C THR A 401 1.99 -7.40 -3.35
N ARG A 402 1.73 -6.10 -3.26
CA ARG A 402 1.69 -5.36 -1.99
C ARG A 402 0.55 -5.81 -1.08
N MET A 403 -0.61 -6.13 -1.64
CA MET A 403 -1.79 -6.58 -0.90
C MET A 403 -1.82 -8.09 -0.68
N ALA A 404 -0.82 -8.83 -1.17
CA ALA A 404 -0.73 -10.27 -0.97
C ALA A 404 -0.57 -10.59 0.52
N THR A 405 -1.51 -11.35 1.05
CA THR A 405 -1.42 -11.90 2.40
C THR A 405 -0.79 -13.28 2.32
N ASP A 406 -1.53 -14.34 2.60
CA ASP A 406 -1.08 -15.72 2.41
C ASP A 406 -1.45 -16.24 1.00
N GLU A 407 -2.37 -15.55 0.33
CA GLU A 407 -2.84 -15.83 -1.03
C GLU A 407 -2.75 -14.59 -1.90
N ARG A 408 -2.73 -14.82 -3.22
CA ARG A 408 -2.79 -13.72 -4.19
C ARG A 408 -4.23 -13.19 -4.25
N PRO A 409 -4.46 -11.87 -4.09
CA PRO A 409 -5.80 -11.32 -4.16
C PRO A 409 -6.41 -11.51 -5.56
N MET A 410 -7.73 -11.70 -5.60
CA MET A 410 -8.53 -11.59 -6.81
C MET A 410 -8.88 -10.13 -7.08
N ILE A 411 -9.14 -9.80 -8.35
CA ILE A 411 -9.62 -8.47 -8.76
C ILE A 411 -11.10 -8.59 -9.11
N GLU A 412 -11.92 -7.72 -8.54
CA GLU A 412 -13.31 -7.51 -8.93
C GLU A 412 -13.47 -6.10 -9.50
N GLY A 413 -14.00 -5.99 -10.72
CA GLY A 413 -14.34 -4.71 -11.34
C GLY A 413 -15.73 -4.27 -10.94
N TRP A 414 -15.89 -2.98 -10.68
CA TRP A 414 -17.17 -2.35 -10.33
C TRP A 414 -17.32 -1.04 -11.09
N ARG A 415 -18.44 -0.87 -11.79
CA ARG A 415 -18.76 0.36 -12.53
C ARG A 415 -19.95 1.06 -11.90
N ARG A 416 -19.88 2.38 -11.84
CA ARG A 416 -20.99 3.19 -11.37
C ARG A 416 -22.17 3.07 -12.33
N LYS A 417 -23.35 2.77 -11.79
CA LYS A 417 -24.60 2.74 -12.55
C LYS A 417 -24.86 4.11 -13.16
N PRO A 418 -25.44 4.19 -14.37
CA PRO A 418 -25.89 5.46 -14.92
C PRO A 418 -26.88 6.10 -13.95
N GLU A 419 -26.76 7.41 -13.73
CA GLU A 419 -27.79 8.15 -12.99
C GLU A 419 -29.12 7.97 -13.74
N ALA A 420 -30.17 7.61 -13.01
CA ALA A 420 -31.50 7.58 -13.59
C ALA A 420 -31.79 8.99 -14.10
N ASN A 421 -32.06 9.13 -15.41
CA ASN A 421 -32.49 10.41 -15.97
C ASN A 421 -33.62 10.95 -15.09
N PRO A 422 -33.54 12.20 -14.60
CA PRO A 422 -34.64 12.77 -13.85
C PRO A 422 -35.89 12.63 -14.70
N THR A 423 -36.90 11.92 -14.17
CA THR A 423 -38.20 11.79 -14.82
C THR A 423 -38.62 13.21 -15.19
N PRO A 424 -38.90 13.51 -16.47
CA PRO A 424 -39.34 14.84 -16.83
C PRO A 424 -40.60 15.13 -16.01
N THR A 425 -40.47 16.03 -15.05
CA THR A 425 -41.64 16.62 -14.40
C THR A 425 -42.39 17.30 -15.52
N GLY A 426 -43.51 16.69 -15.92
CA GLY A 426 -44.34 17.15 -17.01
C GLY A 426 -44.79 18.61 -16.81
N PRO A 427 -45.23 19.25 -17.91
CA PRO A 427 -45.46 20.69 -18.01
C PRO A 427 -46.42 21.26 -16.97
#